data_AF-A0A7G9QFZ7-F1
#
_entry.id   AF-A0A7G9QFZ7-F1
#
_cell.length_a   1.000
_cell.length_b   1.000
_cell.length_c   1.000
_cell.angle_alpha   90.00
_cell.angle_beta   90.00
_cell.angle_gamma   90.00
#
_symmetry.space_group_name_H-M   'P 1'
#
loop_
_entity.id
_entity.type
_entity.pdbx_description
1 polymer ?
#
loop_
_entity_poly.entity_id
_entity_poly.type
_entity_poly.pdbx_seq_one_letter_code
_entity_poly.pdbx_strand_id
1 'polypeptide(L)'
;MRFAILQSQPLTGGIIAKNLRISDNGSGELSLYGDFTITLKVLDLTTNGAPNLNSLITFTQQVISNKLRGGGFRSGVNFLKYNSIKKAFDTSKTWTYSIRYNFNFTVNVQQINMLSQLKGNDFVLAVVDSIGYQFTDQYGRRNNSAGLTQGSDGGGPAVVGYSNWLKDKYTGVHEFFHTLNLDDIEDADKKDRLMYHLGDNIGHSLSDTEKGTIMNFIMRNLKDMEKSSYNNASLNTINKLRLFLRDTTNGFKYNKNKFR
;
A
#
# COMPACT_ATOMS: atom_id res chain seq x y z
N MET A 1 9.41 -3.88 -23.43
CA MET A 1 9.82 -4.84 -22.38
C MET A 1 9.18 -6.22 -22.55
N ARG A 2 9.92 -7.34 -22.51
CA ARG A 2 9.34 -8.71 -22.50
C ARG A 2 8.95 -9.15 -21.09
N PHE A 3 7.72 -9.61 -20.87
CA PHE A 3 7.22 -10.04 -19.54
C PHE A 3 8.01 -11.17 -18.88
N ALA A 4 8.72 -11.98 -19.66
CA ALA A 4 9.59 -13.02 -19.11
C ALA A 4 10.67 -12.44 -18.17
N ILE A 5 11.06 -11.17 -18.36
CA ILE A 5 12.08 -10.49 -17.54
C ILE A 5 11.51 -10.08 -16.17
N LEU A 6 10.19 -9.87 -16.07
CA LEU A 6 9.52 -9.42 -14.84
C LEU A 6 9.22 -10.55 -13.85
N GLN A 7 9.50 -11.80 -14.22
CA GLN A 7 9.18 -12.97 -13.40
C GLN A 7 10.09 -13.03 -12.17
N SER A 8 9.49 -13.04 -10.98
CA SER A 8 10.18 -13.13 -9.69
C SER A 8 11.12 -11.97 -9.36
N GLN A 9 11.03 -10.84 -10.06
CA GLN A 9 11.75 -9.63 -9.68
C GLN A 9 11.01 -8.89 -8.56
N PRO A 10 11.70 -8.45 -7.50
CA PRO A 10 11.13 -7.58 -6.49
C PRO A 10 10.88 -6.19 -7.07
N LEU A 11 9.61 -5.79 -7.08
CA LEU A 11 9.13 -4.46 -7.40
C LEU A 11 9.27 -3.53 -6.18
N THR A 12 8.78 -2.30 -6.33
CA THR A 12 8.46 -1.41 -5.21
C THR A 12 7.71 -2.12 -4.09
N GLY A 13 8.03 -1.77 -2.85
CA GLY A 13 7.22 -2.14 -1.69
C GLY A 13 7.50 -3.53 -1.14
N GLY A 14 8.37 -4.32 -1.78
CA GLY A 14 8.42 -5.76 -1.52
C GLY A 14 7.32 -6.54 -2.25
N ILE A 15 6.76 -5.97 -3.31
CA ILE A 15 5.87 -6.69 -4.25
C ILE A 15 6.74 -7.57 -5.16
N ILE A 16 6.33 -8.80 -5.44
CA ILE A 16 6.98 -9.69 -6.40
C ILE A 16 5.90 -10.22 -7.33
N ALA A 17 6.08 -10.04 -8.65
CA ALA A 17 5.19 -10.58 -9.66
C ALA A 17 5.69 -11.95 -10.16
N LYS A 18 4.78 -12.91 -10.32
CA LYS A 18 5.01 -14.23 -10.93
C LYS A 18 3.87 -14.56 -11.89
N ASN A 19 4.18 -15.38 -12.89
CA ASN A 19 3.26 -15.83 -13.94
C ASN A 19 2.49 -14.70 -14.65
N LEU A 20 3.02 -13.48 -14.66
CA LEU A 20 2.36 -12.34 -15.28
C LEU A 20 2.14 -12.55 -16.79
N ARG A 21 0.89 -12.41 -17.24
CA ARG A 21 0.44 -12.51 -18.63
C ARG A 21 -0.36 -11.27 -18.98
N ILE A 22 -0.08 -10.71 -20.15
CA ILE A 22 -0.86 -9.59 -20.72
C ILE A 22 -1.26 -9.94 -22.14
N SER A 23 -2.54 -9.71 -22.45
CA SER A 23 -3.09 -9.81 -23.79
C SER A 23 -3.82 -8.52 -24.13
N ASP A 24 -3.55 -7.99 -25.32
CA ASP A 24 -4.32 -6.90 -25.92
C ASP A 24 -5.27 -7.51 -26.95
N ASN A 25 -6.56 -7.17 -26.85
CA ASN A 25 -7.59 -7.67 -27.77
C ASN A 25 -7.64 -6.87 -29.09
N GLY A 26 -6.81 -5.84 -29.26
CA GLY A 26 -6.75 -4.99 -30.45
C GLY A 26 -7.80 -3.88 -30.49
N SER A 27 -8.75 -3.85 -29.55
CA SER A 27 -9.79 -2.82 -29.45
C SER A 27 -9.54 -1.84 -28.28
N GLY A 28 -8.31 -1.79 -27.77
CA GLY A 28 -7.96 -0.96 -26.62
C GLY A 28 -8.35 -1.58 -25.27
N GLU A 29 -8.56 -2.90 -25.19
CA GLU A 29 -8.64 -3.61 -23.90
C GLU A 29 -7.38 -4.46 -23.66
N LEU A 30 -6.71 -4.21 -22.52
CA LEU A 30 -5.69 -5.11 -21.97
C LEU A 30 -6.32 -6.02 -20.93
N SER A 31 -6.09 -7.32 -21.06
CA SER A 31 -6.35 -8.29 -19.99
C SER A 31 -5.05 -8.72 -19.33
N LEU A 32 -5.00 -8.63 -18.00
CA LEU A 32 -3.82 -8.93 -17.19
C LEU A 32 -4.12 -10.03 -16.17
N TYR A 33 -3.22 -11.00 -16.09
CA TYR A 33 -3.33 -12.13 -15.18
C TYR A 33 -1.98 -12.44 -14.55
N GLY A 34 -1.96 -12.88 -13.30
CA GLY A 34 -0.71 -13.24 -12.63
C GLY A 34 -0.84 -13.37 -11.12
N ASP A 35 0.25 -13.76 -10.51
CA ASP A 35 0.40 -13.89 -9.07
C ASP A 35 1.24 -12.73 -8.55
N PHE A 36 0.79 -12.09 -7.48
CA PHE A 36 1.53 -11.04 -6.78
C PHE A 36 1.75 -11.47 -5.34
N THR A 37 3.00 -11.45 -4.89
CA THR A 37 3.32 -11.50 -3.47
C THR A 37 3.57 -10.08 -2.99
N ILE A 38 2.95 -9.65 -1.89
CA ILE A 38 3.23 -8.35 -1.25
C ILE A 38 3.79 -8.63 0.14
N THR A 39 4.98 -8.10 0.44
CA THR A 39 5.58 -8.23 1.78
C THR A 39 5.45 -6.94 2.56
N LEU A 40 4.81 -7.01 3.72
CA LEU A 40 4.58 -5.88 4.62
C LEU A 40 5.46 -6.04 5.85
N LYS A 41 6.16 -4.98 6.23
CA LYS A 41 6.97 -4.94 7.45
C LYS A 41 6.18 -4.25 8.55
N VAL A 42 6.03 -4.91 9.68
CA VAL A 42 5.45 -4.31 10.88
C VAL A 42 6.58 -4.06 11.87
N LEU A 43 6.95 -2.78 12.03
CA LEU A 43 8.06 -2.38 12.89
C LEU A 43 7.54 -2.06 14.29
N ASP A 44 7.80 -2.94 15.26
CA ASP A 44 7.43 -2.70 16.66
C ASP A 44 8.37 -1.66 17.30
N LEU A 45 7.88 -0.43 17.46
CA LEU A 45 8.57 0.64 18.17
C LEU A 45 7.99 0.89 19.57
N THR A 46 7.07 0.07 20.07
CA THR A 46 6.48 0.26 21.39
C THR A 46 7.52 0.17 22.51
N THR A 47 7.32 0.94 23.57
CA THR A 47 8.23 1.01 24.73
C THR A 47 8.25 -0.30 25.50
N ASN A 48 7.08 -0.87 25.77
CA ASN A 48 6.92 -2.07 26.59
C ASN A 48 6.74 -3.36 25.78
N GLY A 49 6.87 -3.28 24.45
CA GLY A 49 6.51 -4.37 23.55
C GLY A 49 5.00 -4.44 23.30
N ALA A 50 4.65 -5.10 22.20
CA ALA A 50 3.27 -5.24 21.72
C ALA A 50 2.81 -6.71 21.82
N PRO A 51 2.34 -7.19 22.98
CA PRO A 51 2.09 -8.62 23.24
C PRO A 51 1.08 -9.28 22.29
N ASN A 52 0.11 -8.53 21.76
CA ASN A 52 -0.91 -9.04 20.84
C ASN A 52 -0.57 -8.77 19.37
N LEU A 53 0.64 -8.28 19.06
CA LEU A 53 1.01 -7.86 17.72
C LEU A 53 0.88 -8.96 16.68
N ASN A 54 1.23 -10.21 17.03
CA ASN A 54 1.06 -11.35 16.12
C ASN A 54 -0.40 -11.58 15.71
N SER A 55 -1.35 -11.38 16.63
CA SER A 55 -2.78 -11.51 16.33
C SER A 55 -3.25 -10.41 15.39
N LEU A 56 -2.81 -9.17 15.62
CA LEU A 56 -3.08 -8.02 14.76
C LEU A 56 -2.48 -8.20 13.36
N ILE A 57 -1.22 -8.63 13.28
CA ILE A 57 -0.52 -8.98 12.04
C ILE A 57 -1.27 -10.03 11.24
N THR A 58 -1.68 -11.12 11.90
CA THR A 58 -2.38 -12.23 11.24
C THR A 58 -3.73 -11.77 10.70
N PHE A 59 -4.48 -11.01 11.49
CA PHE A 59 -5.75 -10.42 11.05
C PHE A 59 -5.55 -9.53 9.83
N THR A 60 -4.59 -8.60 9.89
CA THR A 60 -4.29 -7.68 8.80
C THR A 60 -3.89 -8.42 7.53
N GLN A 61 -3.03 -9.44 7.64
CA GLN A 61 -2.65 -10.29 6.51
C GLN A 61 -3.87 -10.93 5.83
N GLN A 62 -4.77 -11.53 6.62
CA GLN A 62 -5.96 -12.21 6.11
C GLN A 62 -6.91 -11.22 5.43
N VAL A 63 -7.18 -10.08 6.07
CA VAL A 63 -8.11 -9.07 5.54
C VAL A 63 -7.57 -8.51 4.22
N ILE A 64 -6.31 -8.07 4.17
CA ILE A 64 -5.74 -7.50 2.95
C ILE A 64 -5.75 -8.54 1.82
N SER A 65 -5.34 -9.79 2.12
CA SER A 65 -5.39 -10.87 1.13
C SER A 65 -6.80 -11.05 0.56
N ASN A 66 -7.82 -11.05 1.41
CA ASN A 66 -9.20 -11.18 0.97
C ASN A 66 -9.71 -9.97 0.18
N LYS A 67 -9.30 -8.75 0.54
CA LYS A 67 -9.72 -7.52 -0.14
C LYS A 67 -9.07 -7.33 -1.51
N LEU A 68 -7.83 -7.77 -1.66
CA LEU A 68 -7.09 -7.71 -2.93
C LEU A 68 -7.43 -8.85 -3.89
N ARG A 69 -7.99 -9.97 -3.39
CA ARG A 69 -8.36 -11.12 -4.22
C ARG A 69 -9.40 -10.75 -5.28
N GLY A 70 -9.22 -11.34 -6.46
CA GLY A 70 -10.20 -11.35 -7.53
C GLY A 70 -9.76 -10.54 -8.75
N GLY A 71 -10.73 -10.36 -9.65
CA GLY A 71 -10.56 -9.54 -10.83
C GLY A 71 -11.32 -8.22 -10.74
N GLY A 72 -10.93 -7.29 -11.60
CA GLY A 72 -11.57 -6.00 -11.72
C GLY A 72 -11.41 -5.42 -13.11
N PHE A 73 -12.01 -4.25 -13.29
CA PHE A 73 -11.98 -3.53 -14.55
C PHE A 73 -11.74 -2.04 -14.27
N ARG A 74 -10.89 -1.40 -15.08
CA ARG A 74 -10.68 0.05 -15.04
C ARG A 74 -10.51 0.58 -16.46
N SER A 75 -11.39 1.49 -16.87
CA SER A 75 -11.28 2.20 -18.15
C SER A 75 -10.40 3.45 -18.02
N GLY A 76 -9.94 3.96 -19.17
CA GLY A 76 -9.26 5.25 -19.26
C GLY A 76 -7.83 5.27 -18.72
N VAL A 77 -7.16 4.12 -18.62
CA VAL A 77 -5.79 4.04 -18.10
C VAL A 77 -4.79 4.38 -19.20
N ASN A 78 -4.12 5.54 -19.09
CA ASN A 78 -3.03 5.91 -19.98
C ASN A 78 -1.74 5.15 -19.60
N PHE A 79 -1.25 4.30 -20.50
CA PHE A 79 -0.08 3.46 -20.27
C PHE A 79 0.73 3.26 -21.56
N LEU A 80 1.85 2.53 -21.48
CA LEU A 80 2.65 2.20 -22.65
C LEU A 80 1.87 1.29 -23.61
N LYS A 81 2.00 1.52 -24.92
CA LYS A 81 1.30 0.71 -25.92
C LYS A 81 1.85 -0.71 -25.92
N TYR A 82 0.98 -1.71 -25.88
CA TYR A 82 1.37 -3.11 -25.96
C TYR A 82 1.52 -3.59 -27.39
N ASN A 83 2.58 -4.36 -27.67
CA ASN A 83 2.79 -5.07 -28.92
C ASN A 83 2.58 -6.57 -28.67
N SER A 84 1.41 -7.09 -29.07
CA SER A 84 1.04 -8.49 -28.87
C SER A 84 1.96 -9.49 -29.57
N ILE A 85 2.52 -9.14 -30.73
CA ILE A 85 3.45 -10.00 -31.48
C ILE A 85 4.77 -10.13 -30.72
N LYS A 86 5.32 -9.01 -30.25
CA LYS A 86 6.59 -8.98 -29.50
C LYS A 86 6.41 -9.38 -28.03
N LYS A 87 5.16 -9.51 -27.58
CA LYS A 87 4.76 -9.69 -26.17
C LYS A 87 5.45 -8.68 -25.26
N ALA A 88 5.43 -7.43 -25.70
CA ALA A 88 6.18 -6.37 -25.05
C ALA A 88 5.52 -4.99 -25.15
N PHE A 89 5.67 -4.19 -24.10
CA PHE A 89 5.36 -2.76 -24.17
C PHE A 89 6.37 -2.00 -25.03
N ASP A 90 5.87 -1.05 -25.82
CA ASP A 90 6.61 -0.06 -26.59
C ASP A 90 6.83 1.18 -25.72
N THR A 91 8.07 1.46 -25.35
CA THR A 91 8.43 2.53 -24.41
C THR A 91 8.31 3.93 -25.02
N SER A 92 8.19 4.01 -26.35
CA SER A 92 8.11 5.26 -27.10
C SER A 92 6.68 5.74 -27.35
N LYS A 93 5.68 4.92 -27.02
CA LYS A 93 4.27 5.19 -27.33
C LYS A 93 3.38 4.95 -26.14
N THR A 94 2.43 5.86 -25.93
CA THR A 94 1.34 5.69 -24.98
C THR A 94 0.04 5.35 -25.70
N TRP A 95 -0.88 4.75 -24.95
CA TRP A 95 -2.24 4.44 -25.39
C TRP A 95 -3.18 4.46 -24.19
N THR A 96 -4.45 4.78 -24.42
CA THR A 96 -5.48 4.74 -23.38
C THR A 96 -6.19 3.41 -23.46
N TYR A 97 -6.10 2.61 -22.40
CA TYR A 97 -6.65 1.27 -22.32
C TYR A 97 -7.83 1.18 -21.35
N SER A 98 -8.75 0.30 -21.70
CA SER A 98 -9.56 -0.43 -20.73
C SER A 98 -8.75 -1.60 -20.21
N ILE A 99 -8.63 -1.74 -18.90
CA ILE A 99 -7.83 -2.77 -18.26
C ILE A 99 -8.75 -3.70 -17.49
N ARG A 100 -8.79 -4.95 -17.91
CA ARG A 100 -9.33 -6.06 -17.13
C ARG A 100 -8.18 -6.76 -16.44
N TYR A 101 -8.31 -7.03 -15.14
CA TYR A 101 -7.31 -7.78 -14.41
C TYR A 101 -7.94 -8.90 -13.62
N ASN A 102 -7.16 -9.96 -13.38
CA ASN A 102 -7.48 -11.01 -12.43
C ASN A 102 -6.16 -11.50 -11.81
N PHE A 103 -5.90 -11.02 -10.60
CA PHE A 103 -4.65 -11.29 -9.91
C PHE A 103 -4.88 -12.11 -8.65
N ASN A 104 -3.94 -13.01 -8.40
CA ASN A 104 -3.89 -13.76 -7.19
C ASN A 104 -2.86 -13.11 -6.25
N PHE A 105 -3.35 -12.48 -5.18
CA PHE A 105 -2.49 -11.83 -4.20
C PHE A 105 -2.18 -12.76 -3.03
N THR A 106 -0.90 -12.90 -2.74
CA THR A 106 -0.36 -13.46 -1.49
C THR A 106 0.22 -12.33 -0.68
N VAL A 107 -0.37 -12.02 0.48
CA VAL A 107 0.17 -11.00 1.39
C VAL A 107 0.95 -11.69 2.49
N ASN A 108 2.18 -11.26 2.70
CA ASN A 108 3.05 -11.71 3.79
C ASN A 108 3.30 -10.54 4.73
N VAL A 109 2.88 -10.63 5.97
CA VAL A 109 3.14 -9.61 6.98
C VAL A 109 4.21 -10.13 7.93
N GLN A 110 5.31 -9.41 8.01
CA GLN A 110 6.51 -9.79 8.76
C GLN A 110 6.78 -8.76 9.84
N GLN A 111 6.77 -9.21 11.10
CA GLN A 111 7.27 -8.39 12.19
C GLN A 111 8.78 -8.18 12.04
N ILE A 112 9.21 -6.95 12.27
CA ILE A 112 10.62 -6.57 12.44
C ILE A 112 10.75 -5.76 13.73
N ASN A 113 11.93 -5.79 14.33
CA ASN A 113 12.19 -5.16 15.62
C ASN A 113 13.22 -4.03 15.54
N MET A 114 13.87 -3.87 14.38
CA MET A 114 14.90 -2.85 14.15
C MET A 114 14.77 -2.23 12.77
N LEU A 115 15.07 -0.92 12.68
CA LEU A 115 15.06 -0.17 11.43
C LEU A 115 16.04 -0.74 10.39
N SER A 116 17.16 -1.31 10.84
CA SER A 116 18.17 -1.95 9.99
C SER A 116 17.65 -3.17 9.21
N GLN A 117 16.49 -3.72 9.58
CA GLN A 117 15.84 -4.82 8.87
C GLN A 117 14.99 -4.33 7.68
N LEU A 118 14.78 -3.01 7.54
CA LEU A 118 14.14 -2.43 6.38
C LEU A 118 15.12 -2.28 5.22
N LYS A 119 14.60 -2.43 4.00
CA LYS A 119 15.26 -2.07 2.75
C LYS A 119 14.67 -0.77 2.21
N GLY A 120 15.37 -0.15 1.25
CA GLY A 120 15.06 1.19 0.75
C GLY A 120 13.66 1.37 0.14
N ASN A 121 12.97 0.28 -0.18
CA ASN A 121 11.64 0.28 -0.80
C ASN A 121 10.63 -0.64 -0.09
N ASP A 122 10.83 -1.03 1.16
CA ASP A 122 9.84 -1.87 1.88
C ASP A 122 8.54 -1.10 2.15
N PHE A 123 7.38 -1.78 2.13
CA PHE A 123 6.18 -1.29 2.80
C PHE A 123 6.32 -1.47 4.30
N VAL A 124 6.10 -0.41 5.07
CA VAL A 124 6.23 -0.46 6.52
C VAL A 124 5.03 0.18 7.21
N LEU A 125 4.53 -0.53 8.22
CA LEU A 125 3.62 -0.04 9.24
C LEU A 125 4.38 -0.03 10.57
N ALA A 126 4.75 1.15 11.04
CA ALA A 126 5.40 1.31 12.33
C ALA A 126 4.36 1.35 13.47
N VAL A 127 4.61 0.60 14.52
CA VAL A 127 3.71 0.50 15.68
C VAL A 127 4.31 1.30 16.82
N VAL A 128 3.59 2.32 17.27
CA VAL A 128 4.03 3.25 18.32
C VAL A 128 3.14 3.14 19.56
N ASP A 129 3.59 3.64 20.70
CA ASP A 129 2.78 3.65 21.92
C ASP A 129 1.55 4.55 21.76
N SER A 130 1.75 5.74 21.17
CA SER A 130 0.67 6.69 20.87
C SER A 130 1.02 7.67 19.76
N ILE A 131 -0.01 8.25 19.16
CA ILE A 131 0.06 9.34 18.19
C ILE A 131 -0.58 10.58 18.84
N GLY A 132 0.12 11.72 18.79
CA GLY A 132 -0.35 12.98 19.37
C GLY A 132 -1.03 13.91 18.38
N TYR A 133 -1.00 13.56 17.09
CA TYR A 133 -1.62 14.33 16.02
C TYR A 133 -3.14 14.45 16.19
N GLN A 134 -3.64 15.65 15.91
CA GLN A 134 -5.06 15.97 15.95
C GLN A 134 -5.42 16.78 14.72
N PHE A 135 -6.61 16.53 14.19
CA PHE A 135 -7.14 17.24 13.03
C PHE A 135 -8.57 17.69 13.31
N THR A 136 -9.04 18.66 12.54
CA THR A 136 -10.41 19.13 12.57
C THR A 136 -11.11 18.60 11.33
N ASP A 137 -12.23 17.89 11.49
CA ASP A 137 -13.02 17.41 10.36
C ASP A 137 -13.77 18.56 9.65
N GLN A 138 -14.40 18.25 8.51
CA GLN A 138 -15.20 19.20 7.73
C GLN A 138 -16.38 19.82 8.52
N TYR A 139 -16.74 19.25 9.67
CA TYR A 139 -17.80 19.74 10.57
C TYR A 139 -17.25 20.53 11.76
N GLY A 140 -15.95 20.82 11.80
CA GLY A 140 -15.32 21.61 12.86
C GLY A 140 -15.01 20.81 14.12
N ARG A 141 -15.13 19.48 14.12
CA ARG A 141 -14.85 18.65 15.31
C ARG A 141 -13.40 18.21 15.33
N ARG A 142 -12.79 18.33 16.51
CA ARG A 142 -11.41 17.91 16.74
C ARG A 142 -11.37 16.41 17.00
N ASN A 143 -10.55 15.71 16.21
CA ASN A 143 -10.36 14.26 16.27
C ASN A 143 -8.89 13.93 16.59
N ASN A 144 -8.67 12.79 17.24
CA ASN A 144 -7.34 12.21 17.40
C ASN A 144 -7.09 11.21 16.27
N SER A 145 -5.86 11.12 15.80
CA SER A 145 -5.48 10.13 14.81
C SER A 145 -5.21 8.76 15.45
N ALA A 146 -5.75 7.70 14.84
CA ALA A 146 -5.47 6.31 15.19
C ALA A 146 -4.24 5.76 14.44
N GLY A 147 -4.01 6.27 13.23
CA GLY A 147 -2.83 6.08 12.42
C GLY A 147 -2.60 7.26 11.47
N LEU A 148 -1.41 7.32 10.88
CA LEU A 148 -0.98 8.35 9.95
C LEU A 148 -0.08 7.73 8.88
N THR A 149 -0.16 8.25 7.66
CA THR A 149 0.75 7.88 6.59
C THR A 149 1.51 9.07 6.05
N GLN A 150 2.80 8.88 5.79
CA GLN A 150 3.63 9.91 5.18
C GLN A 150 3.51 9.86 3.66
N GLY A 151 2.57 10.60 3.09
CA GLY A 151 2.62 10.90 1.66
C GLY A 151 1.33 11.43 1.06
N SER A 152 1.44 12.62 0.46
CA SER A 152 0.56 13.14 -0.59
C SER A 152 0.98 12.67 -2.01
N ASP A 153 2.14 11.99 -2.14
CA ASP A 153 2.80 11.72 -3.43
C ASP A 153 3.16 10.23 -3.64
N GLY A 154 2.15 9.36 -3.77
CA GLY A 154 2.39 8.00 -4.28
C GLY A 154 2.64 6.91 -3.23
N GLY A 155 2.14 7.09 -2.01
CA GLY A 155 2.32 6.14 -0.89
C GLY A 155 3.61 6.34 -0.09
N GLY A 156 3.66 5.77 1.10
CA GLY A 156 4.79 5.91 2.02
C GLY A 156 4.66 5.07 3.29
N PRO A 157 5.60 5.19 4.24
CA PRO A 157 5.51 4.50 5.52
C PRO A 157 4.29 5.00 6.31
N ALA A 158 3.59 4.06 6.94
CA ALA A 158 2.46 4.34 7.82
C ALA A 158 2.84 4.09 9.28
N VAL A 159 2.11 4.72 10.20
CA VAL A 159 2.25 4.59 11.64
C VAL A 159 0.89 4.30 12.25
N VAL A 160 0.81 3.39 13.21
CA VAL A 160 -0.41 3.12 13.97
C VAL A 160 -0.13 3.10 15.46
N GLY A 161 -1.04 3.70 16.24
CA GLY A 161 -1.00 3.61 17.70
C GLY A 161 -1.43 2.22 18.16
N TYR A 162 -0.60 1.54 18.95
CA TYR A 162 -0.84 0.15 19.37
C TYR A 162 -2.20 -0.04 20.06
N SER A 163 -2.54 0.84 21.01
CA SER A 163 -3.83 0.77 21.73
C SER A 163 -5.04 0.98 20.81
N ASN A 164 -4.91 1.82 19.78
CA ASN A 164 -5.97 2.03 18.80
C ASN A 164 -6.15 0.79 17.91
N TRP A 165 -5.04 0.21 17.44
CA TRP A 165 -5.08 -1.02 16.64
C TRP A 165 -5.63 -2.22 17.42
N LEU A 166 -5.38 -2.28 18.73
CA LEU A 166 -6.01 -3.28 19.61
C LEU A 166 -7.52 -3.11 19.72
N LYS A 167 -7.98 -1.85 19.84
CA LYS A 167 -9.40 -1.52 19.96
C LYS A 167 -10.15 -1.80 18.65
N ASP A 168 -9.54 -1.47 17.52
CA ASP A 168 -10.05 -1.75 16.19
C ASP A 168 -8.94 -2.33 15.29
N LYS A 169 -9.08 -3.61 14.97
CA LYS A 169 -8.10 -4.34 14.15
C LYS A 169 -8.04 -3.83 12.71
N TYR A 170 -9.10 -3.18 12.22
CA TYR A 170 -9.13 -2.62 10.86
C TYR A 170 -8.30 -1.34 10.73
N THR A 171 -7.97 -0.66 11.81
CA THR A 171 -7.07 0.51 11.76
C THR A 171 -5.74 0.15 11.08
N GLY A 172 -5.09 -0.95 11.45
CA GLY A 172 -3.83 -1.35 10.79
C GLY A 172 -4.01 -1.79 9.33
N VAL A 173 -5.22 -2.25 8.94
CA VAL A 173 -5.54 -2.55 7.53
C VAL A 173 -5.70 -1.24 6.75
N HIS A 174 -6.42 -0.27 7.30
CA HIS A 174 -6.62 1.06 6.73
C HIS A 174 -5.26 1.76 6.48
N GLU A 175 -4.41 1.83 7.50
CA GLU A 175 -3.07 2.41 7.39
C GLU A 175 -2.20 1.71 6.36
N PHE A 176 -2.33 0.38 6.24
CA PHE A 176 -1.64 -0.33 5.20
C PHE A 176 -2.09 0.11 3.80
N PHE A 177 -3.39 0.30 3.56
CA PHE A 177 -3.87 0.71 2.25
C PHE A 177 -3.40 2.11 1.84
N HIS A 178 -3.11 3.00 2.79
CA HIS A 178 -2.40 4.25 2.49
C HIS A 178 -0.98 4.01 1.97
N THR A 179 -0.27 2.97 2.43
CA THR A 179 1.04 2.60 1.87
C THR A 179 0.94 2.17 0.39
N LEU A 180 -0.24 1.72 -0.05
CA LEU A 180 -0.59 1.41 -1.45
C LEU A 180 -1.23 2.61 -2.19
N ASN A 181 -1.13 3.81 -1.63
CA ASN A 181 -1.66 5.05 -2.20
C ASN A 181 -3.19 5.06 -2.35
N LEU A 182 -3.91 4.50 -1.38
CA LEU A 182 -5.32 4.85 -1.17
C LEU A 182 -5.40 6.06 -0.26
N ASP A 183 -6.18 7.06 -0.64
CA ASP A 183 -6.44 8.24 0.16
C ASP A 183 -7.63 8.00 1.10
N ASP A 184 -7.70 8.83 2.13
CA ASP A 184 -8.87 8.91 3.00
C ASP A 184 -10.13 9.33 2.23
N ILE A 185 -11.27 8.80 2.69
CA ILE A 185 -12.60 9.18 2.23
C ILE A 185 -13.25 10.04 3.31
N GLU A 186 -13.52 11.30 2.99
CA GLU A 186 -14.21 12.23 3.90
C GLU A 186 -15.74 12.24 3.76
N ASP A 187 -16.25 11.61 2.70
CA ASP A 187 -17.68 11.57 2.38
C ASP A 187 -18.47 10.71 3.37
N ALA A 188 -19.39 11.35 4.12
CA ALA A 188 -20.19 10.70 5.16
C ALA A 188 -21.14 9.62 4.62
N ASP A 189 -21.51 9.67 3.33
CA ASP A 189 -22.34 8.64 2.70
C ASP A 189 -21.54 7.35 2.43
N LYS A 190 -20.23 7.37 2.66
CA LYS A 190 -19.29 6.26 2.45
C LYS A 190 -18.73 5.72 3.78
N LYS A 191 -19.45 5.90 4.89
CA LYS A 191 -19.11 5.37 6.22
C LYS A 191 -18.99 3.85 6.30
N ASP A 192 -19.42 3.12 5.28
CA ASP A 192 -19.23 1.67 5.18
C ASP A 192 -17.88 1.26 4.56
N ARG A 193 -17.11 2.23 4.06
CA ARG A 193 -15.84 2.01 3.36
C ARG A 193 -14.69 1.90 4.35
N LEU A 194 -13.78 0.97 4.06
CA LEU A 194 -12.57 0.78 4.84
C LEU A 194 -11.71 2.04 4.93
N MET A 195 -11.64 2.83 3.84
CA MET A 195 -10.85 4.07 3.78
C MET A 195 -11.60 5.30 4.34
N TYR A 196 -12.75 5.13 4.99
CA TYR A 196 -13.40 6.25 5.68
C TYR A 196 -12.59 6.67 6.90
N HIS A 197 -12.29 7.97 6.99
CA HIS A 197 -11.24 8.51 7.85
C HIS A 197 -11.63 8.70 9.33
N LEU A 198 -12.92 8.70 9.66
CA LEU A 198 -13.38 8.92 11.03
C LEU A 198 -13.60 7.61 11.80
N GLY A 199 -13.42 7.66 13.12
CA GLY A 199 -13.53 6.50 14.00
C GLY A 199 -14.96 5.99 14.24
N ASP A 200 -15.99 6.63 13.67
CA ASP A 200 -17.36 6.10 13.62
C ASP A 200 -17.62 5.28 12.35
N ASN A 201 -16.55 4.90 11.63
CA ASN A 201 -16.60 3.97 10.53
C ASN A 201 -17.31 2.66 10.95
N ILE A 202 -18.39 2.33 10.24
CA ILE A 202 -19.24 1.16 10.51
C ILE A 202 -18.97 0.01 9.54
N GLY A 203 -18.13 0.21 8.52
CA GLY A 203 -17.89 -0.81 7.50
C GLY A 203 -16.44 -0.91 7.06
N HIS A 204 -16.18 -2.00 6.35
CA HIS A 204 -14.82 -2.39 5.99
C HIS A 204 -14.76 -2.86 4.54
N SER A 205 -15.55 -2.23 3.66
CA SER A 205 -15.61 -2.57 2.23
C SER A 205 -14.59 -1.76 1.41
N LEU A 206 -14.12 -2.31 0.28
CA LEU A 206 -13.38 -1.56 -0.74
C LEU A 206 -14.22 -1.55 -2.01
N SER A 207 -14.40 -0.39 -2.61
CA SER A 207 -15.04 -0.18 -3.90
C SER A 207 -14.14 -0.62 -5.06
N ASP A 208 -14.73 -0.77 -6.24
CA ASP A 208 -13.99 -1.07 -7.47
C ASP A 208 -13.06 0.08 -7.88
N THR A 209 -13.41 1.32 -7.54
CA THR A 209 -12.54 2.49 -7.75
C THR A 209 -11.29 2.39 -6.89
N GLU A 210 -11.41 2.07 -5.59
CA GLU A 210 -10.27 1.88 -4.69
C GLU A 210 -9.39 0.72 -5.17
N LYS A 211 -9.98 -0.43 -5.50
CA LYS A 211 -9.24 -1.56 -6.10
C LYS A 211 -8.54 -1.17 -7.40
N GLY A 212 -9.21 -0.39 -8.24
CA GLY A 212 -8.64 0.17 -9.46
C GLY A 212 -7.46 1.11 -9.19
N THR A 213 -7.46 1.87 -8.09
CA THR A 213 -6.34 2.75 -7.71
C THR A 213 -5.13 1.95 -7.24
N ILE A 214 -5.34 0.93 -6.41
CA ILE A 214 -4.29 -0.04 -6.06
C ILE A 214 -3.73 -0.68 -7.33
N MET A 215 -4.59 -1.02 -8.28
CA MET A 215 -4.12 -1.61 -9.54
C MET A 215 -3.28 -0.64 -10.35
N ASN A 216 -3.69 0.62 -10.45
CA ASN A 216 -2.90 1.64 -11.12
C ASN A 216 -1.55 1.87 -10.44
N PHE A 217 -1.49 1.80 -9.11
CA PHE A 217 -0.24 1.82 -8.36
C PHE A 217 0.67 0.66 -8.79
N ILE A 218 0.15 -0.57 -8.83
CA ILE A 218 0.90 -1.75 -9.30
C ILE A 218 1.37 -1.58 -10.76
N MET A 219 0.50 -1.09 -11.66
CA MET A 219 0.82 -0.84 -13.06
C MET A 219 1.92 0.22 -13.26
N ARG A 220 1.88 1.32 -12.51
CA ARG A 220 2.92 2.36 -12.58
C ARG A 220 4.29 1.78 -12.23
N ASN A 221 4.34 0.92 -11.22
CA ASN A 221 5.55 0.21 -10.86
C ASN A 221 6.02 -0.75 -11.97
N LEU A 222 5.11 -1.31 -12.78
CA LEU A 222 5.49 -2.05 -13.98
C LEU A 222 6.26 -1.21 -14.99
N LYS A 223 5.91 0.06 -15.17
CA LYS A 223 6.62 0.98 -16.08
C LYS A 223 8.02 1.31 -15.57
N ASP A 224 8.18 1.57 -14.28
CA ASP A 224 9.46 2.05 -13.75
C ASP A 224 10.55 0.97 -13.70
N MET A 225 10.15 -0.31 -13.74
CA MET A 225 11.03 -1.47 -13.85
C MET A 225 11.86 -1.57 -15.15
N GLU A 226 11.58 -0.73 -16.15
CA GLU A 226 12.38 -0.69 -17.38
C GLU A 226 13.78 -0.10 -17.18
N LYS A 227 14.05 0.48 -16.00
CA LYS A 227 15.36 1.02 -15.63
C LYS A 227 16.19 -0.10 -14.98
N SER A 228 17.28 -0.52 -15.63
CA SER A 228 18.22 -1.58 -15.19
C SER A 228 18.84 -1.37 -13.79
N SER A 229 18.63 -0.21 -13.17
CA SER A 229 18.98 0.12 -11.80
C SER A 229 17.76 0.71 -11.06
N TYR A 230 16.65 -0.03 -11.01
CA TYR A 230 15.45 0.42 -10.30
C TYR A 230 15.65 0.38 -8.78
N ASN A 231 16.29 1.43 -8.26
CA ASN A 231 15.96 1.94 -6.94
C ASN A 231 14.79 2.88 -7.15
N ASN A 232 13.63 2.59 -6.56
CA ASN A 232 12.59 3.60 -6.47
C ASN A 232 13.08 4.69 -5.51
N ALA A 233 13.82 5.66 -6.04
CA ALA A 233 14.45 6.72 -5.27
C ALA A 233 13.42 7.56 -4.50
N SER A 234 12.15 7.56 -4.93
CA SER A 234 11.06 8.23 -4.22
C SER A 234 10.56 7.46 -3.00
N LEU A 235 10.91 6.18 -2.81
CA LEU A 235 10.42 5.42 -1.67
C LEU A 235 11.29 5.49 -0.44
N ASN A 236 12.62 5.64 -0.57
CA ASN A 236 13.60 5.79 0.51
C ASN A 236 13.02 5.52 1.93
N THR A 237 12.52 4.30 2.15
CA THR A 237 11.50 4.07 3.20
C THR A 237 12.10 4.39 4.55
N ILE A 238 13.38 4.07 4.70
CA ILE A 238 14.18 4.35 5.89
C ILE A 238 14.25 5.85 6.17
N ASN A 239 14.64 6.69 5.20
CA ASN A 239 14.74 8.14 5.45
C ASN A 239 13.36 8.79 5.59
N LYS A 240 12.39 8.36 4.80
CA LYS A 240 10.99 8.79 4.92
C LYS A 240 10.48 8.54 6.34
N LEU A 241 10.55 7.29 6.80
CA LEU A 241 10.13 6.89 8.15
C LEU A 241 10.93 7.64 9.24
N ARG A 242 12.24 7.89 9.03
CA ARG A 242 13.07 8.75 9.89
C ARG A 242 12.56 10.17 10.01
N LEU A 243 12.23 10.81 8.90
CA LEU A 243 11.67 12.15 8.92
C LEU A 243 10.29 12.15 9.58
N PHE A 244 9.46 11.16 9.24
CA PHE A 244 8.10 11.05 9.75
C PHE A 244 8.07 10.90 11.27
N LEU A 245 8.84 9.96 11.82
CA LEU A 245 8.90 9.69 13.25
C LEU A 245 9.62 10.79 14.06
N ARG A 246 10.31 11.72 13.39
CA ARG A 246 10.95 12.89 14.02
C ARG A 246 10.09 14.14 13.95
N ASP A 247 9.05 14.14 13.13
CA ASP A 247 8.14 15.25 13.00
C ASP A 247 7.35 15.44 14.30
N THR A 248 7.68 16.53 15.00
CA THR A 248 7.10 16.85 16.31
C THR A 248 5.62 17.19 16.23
N THR A 249 5.11 17.57 15.06
CA THR A 249 3.67 17.87 14.86
C THR A 249 2.82 16.60 15.03
N ASN A 250 3.36 15.43 14.72
CA ASN A 250 2.66 14.15 14.84
C ASN A 250 2.61 13.61 16.27
N GLY A 251 3.47 14.12 17.16
CA GLY A 251 3.48 13.77 18.59
C GLY A 251 3.67 12.27 18.87
N PHE A 252 4.45 11.57 18.05
CA PHE A 252 4.67 10.13 18.22
C PHE A 252 5.42 9.79 19.50
N LYS A 253 4.90 8.83 20.28
CA LYS A 253 5.56 8.25 21.46
C LYS A 253 6.00 6.83 21.15
N TYR A 254 7.30 6.57 21.22
CA TYR A 254 7.90 5.28 20.88
C TYR A 254 9.29 5.10 21.50
N ASN A 255 9.77 3.86 21.51
CA ASN A 255 11.13 3.50 21.93
C ASN A 255 12.16 3.91 20.87
N LYS A 256 12.80 5.05 21.09
CA LYS A 256 13.85 5.57 20.19
C LYS A 256 15.06 4.63 20.04
N ASN A 257 15.29 3.69 20.96
CA ASN A 257 16.41 2.75 20.85
C ASN A 257 16.15 1.66 19.79
N LYS A 258 14.89 1.25 19.61
CA LYS A 258 14.49 0.35 18.50
C LYS A 258 14.56 1.03 17.13
N PHE A 259 14.80 2.34 17.13
CA PHE A 259 14.85 3.19 15.95
C PHE A 259 16.27 3.61 15.52
N ARG A 260 17.29 3.27 16.32
CA ARG A 260 18.69 3.58 16.03
C ARG A 260 19.30 2.58 15.06
#